data_AF-A0A159WIZ4-F1
#
_entry.id   AF-A0A159WIZ4-F1
#
_cell.length_a   1.000
_cell.length_b   1.000
_cell.length_c   1.000
_cell.angle_alpha   90.00
_cell.angle_beta   90.00
_cell.angle_gamma   90.00
#
_symmetry.space_group_name_H-M   'P 1'
#
loop_
_entity.id
_entity.type
_entity.pdbx_description
1 polymer ?
#
loop_
_entity_poly.entity_id
_entity_poly.type
_entity_poly.pdbx_seq_one_letter_code
_entity_poly.pdbx_strand_id
1 'polypeptide(L)'
;YHWDLPQALQDRGGWANRETIDHFLKYAETVFKALDGKVKLWATFNEPWCISFLSNYMGAHPPGLRDLQTAIDVAHNVLVAHGKRVRLFRELGIKGEIGIAPNTEWMEPFSDREEDVEAAWRRRGWLNEWFLRPLMTGQYPEKLVQWFEKLGGKPKIEPRDMELIGSKIDFLGINYYTGGIGRYNPEEGDIFGFQEVPMGWEKTDIGWNIYPQGLYNVLTYIKREFGDIPIYITENGACYNDEPGADGRVRDQRRIEYLKKHVLQVARAIESGVNVKGYYTWSLMDNFEWAEGY
;
A
#
# COMPACT_ATOMS: atom_id res chain seq x y z
N TYR A 1 -5.30 5.79 -10.08
CA TYR A 1 -6.59 5.19 -9.66
C TYR A 1 -6.61 5.24 -8.16
N HIS A 2 -7.64 5.83 -7.59
CA HIS A 2 -7.76 6.03 -6.14
C HIS A 2 -9.15 5.56 -5.68
N TRP A 3 -9.40 4.27 -5.92
CA TRP A 3 -10.53 3.48 -5.36
C TRP A 3 -11.92 3.84 -5.88
N ASP A 4 -11.96 4.65 -6.92
CA ASP A 4 -13.14 5.23 -7.55
C ASP A 4 -13.56 4.46 -8.82
N LEU A 5 -13.67 3.13 -8.75
CA LEU A 5 -14.07 2.32 -9.90
C LEU A 5 -15.46 2.77 -10.39
N PRO A 6 -15.65 3.02 -11.70
CA PRO A 6 -16.98 3.25 -12.25
C PRO A 6 -17.92 2.09 -11.92
N GLN A 7 -19.08 2.40 -11.33
CA GLN A 7 -20.06 1.39 -10.91
C GLN A 7 -20.44 0.43 -12.05
N ALA A 8 -20.55 0.94 -13.28
CA ALA A 8 -20.83 0.13 -14.47
C ALA A 8 -19.79 -0.99 -14.74
N LEU A 9 -18.54 -0.82 -14.28
CA LEU A 9 -17.53 -1.88 -14.32
C LEU A 9 -17.69 -2.83 -13.13
N GLN A 10 -18.02 -2.31 -11.94
CA GLN A 10 -18.30 -3.13 -10.76
C GLN A 10 -19.50 -4.08 -10.98
N ASP A 11 -20.57 -3.61 -11.64
CA ASP A 11 -21.74 -4.40 -12.02
C ASP A 11 -21.38 -5.60 -12.93
N ARG A 12 -20.21 -5.54 -13.57
CA ARG A 12 -19.66 -6.59 -14.46
C ARG A 12 -18.57 -7.42 -13.77
N GLY A 13 -18.42 -7.30 -12.46
CA GLY A 13 -17.42 -8.03 -11.66
C GLY A 13 -16.20 -7.22 -11.23
N GLY A 14 -16.13 -5.93 -11.59
CA GLY A 14 -15.11 -5.00 -11.13
C GLY A 14 -13.68 -5.48 -11.39
N TRP A 15 -12.78 -5.28 -10.44
CA TRP A 15 -11.38 -5.70 -10.58
C TRP A 15 -11.17 -7.22 -10.58
N ALA A 16 -12.16 -8.02 -10.16
CA ALA A 16 -12.10 -9.48 -10.31
C ALA A 16 -12.29 -9.91 -11.78
N ASN A 17 -12.96 -9.08 -12.58
CA ASN A 17 -13.09 -9.29 -14.02
C ASN A 17 -11.91 -8.65 -14.78
N ARG A 18 -11.12 -9.46 -15.49
CA ARG A 18 -9.96 -9.00 -16.26
C ARG A 18 -10.28 -8.03 -17.38
N GLU A 19 -11.53 -7.99 -17.88
CA GLU A 19 -11.93 -6.97 -18.85
C GLU A 19 -11.80 -5.53 -18.30
N THR A 20 -11.91 -5.36 -16.97
CA THR A 20 -11.67 -4.07 -16.30
C THR A 20 -10.27 -3.52 -16.58
N ILE A 21 -9.29 -4.40 -16.78
CA ILE A 21 -7.92 -4.01 -17.14
C ILE A 21 -7.91 -3.26 -18.47
N ASP A 22 -8.66 -3.73 -19.47
CA ASP A 22 -8.68 -3.12 -20.80
C ASP A 22 -9.38 -1.75 -20.78
N HIS A 23 -10.45 -1.60 -19.99
CA HIS A 23 -11.09 -0.30 -19.76
C HIS A 23 -10.15 0.67 -19.04
N PHE A 24 -9.38 0.18 -18.06
CA PHE A 24 -8.39 0.98 -17.37
C PHE A 24 -7.26 1.47 -18.29
N LEU A 25 -6.86 0.66 -19.27
CA LEU A 25 -5.85 1.07 -20.26
C LEU A 25 -6.38 2.15 -21.21
N LYS A 26 -7.64 2.07 -21.65
CA LYS A 26 -8.28 3.13 -22.46
C LYS A 26 -8.36 4.46 -21.69
N TYR A 27 -8.72 4.38 -20.41
CA TYR A 27 -8.67 5.52 -19.50
C TYR A 27 -7.25 6.09 -19.40
N ALA A 28 -6.26 5.23 -19.14
CA ALA A 28 -4.87 5.64 -19.00
C ALA A 28 -4.33 6.32 -20.26
N GLU A 29 -4.57 5.75 -21.45
CA GLU A 29 -4.18 6.35 -22.73
C GLU A 29 -4.74 7.77 -22.89
N THR A 30 -6.03 7.94 -22.59
CA THR A 30 -6.72 9.24 -22.68
C THR A 30 -6.07 10.27 -21.76
N VAL A 31 -5.85 9.91 -20.49
CA VAL A 31 -5.26 10.83 -19.49
C VAL A 31 -3.79 11.14 -19.82
N PHE A 32 -3.01 10.13 -20.22
CA PHE A 32 -1.62 10.32 -20.61
C PHE A 32 -1.51 11.30 -21.77
N LYS A 33 -2.28 11.12 -22.85
CA LYS A 33 -2.27 12.04 -24.00
C LYS A 33 -2.72 13.46 -23.62
N ALA A 34 -3.74 13.60 -22.77
CA ALA A 34 -4.28 14.91 -22.41
C ALA A 34 -3.33 15.74 -21.52
N LEU A 35 -2.54 15.08 -20.67
CA LEU A 35 -1.66 15.72 -19.69
C LEU A 35 -0.16 15.53 -19.98
N ASP A 36 0.20 14.93 -21.12
CA ASP A 36 1.59 14.81 -21.55
C ASP A 36 2.27 16.18 -21.61
N GLY A 37 3.53 16.22 -21.21
CA GLY A 37 4.30 17.44 -21.08
C GLY A 37 3.94 18.31 -19.86
N LYS A 38 2.78 18.10 -19.21
CA LYS A 38 2.34 18.88 -18.03
C LYS A 38 2.59 18.13 -16.71
N VAL A 39 2.19 16.86 -16.63
CA VAL A 39 2.40 16.01 -15.45
C VAL A 39 3.74 15.26 -15.60
N LYS A 40 4.54 15.26 -14.53
CA LYS A 40 5.89 14.65 -14.52
C LYS A 40 6.01 13.41 -13.66
N LEU A 41 5.12 13.22 -12.70
CA LEU A 41 5.08 12.05 -11.82
C LEU A 41 3.72 11.39 -11.95
N TRP A 42 3.71 10.09 -12.22
CA TRP A 42 2.50 9.32 -12.50
C TRP A 42 2.44 8.10 -11.60
N ALA A 43 1.45 8.03 -10.70
CA ALA A 43 1.14 6.82 -9.95
C ALA A 43 0.01 6.04 -10.64
N THR A 44 0.19 4.74 -10.86
CA THR A 44 -0.86 3.92 -11.48
C THR A 44 -2.04 3.70 -10.53
N PHE A 45 -1.72 3.21 -9.33
CA PHE A 45 -2.65 2.81 -8.28
C PHE A 45 -2.15 3.34 -6.93
N ASN A 46 -3.10 3.79 -6.11
CA ASN A 46 -2.90 4.01 -4.69
C ASN A 46 -3.33 2.76 -3.91
N GLU A 47 -2.49 2.30 -3.00
CA GLU A 47 -2.74 1.22 -2.02
C GLU A 47 -3.45 -0.02 -2.58
N PRO A 48 -2.76 -0.83 -3.40
CA PRO A 48 -3.35 -2.04 -3.95
C PRO A 48 -3.89 -3.01 -2.90
N TRP A 49 -3.31 -3.05 -1.70
CA TRP A 49 -3.83 -3.89 -0.60
C TRP A 49 -5.21 -3.41 -0.14
N CYS A 50 -5.43 -2.10 -0.06
CA CYS A 50 -6.74 -1.53 0.28
C CYS A 50 -7.78 -1.84 -0.81
N ILE A 51 -7.40 -1.67 -2.08
CA ILE A 51 -8.26 -2.01 -3.23
C ILE A 51 -8.65 -3.50 -3.19
N SER A 52 -7.73 -4.38 -2.79
CA SER A 52 -7.94 -5.82 -2.83
C SER A 52 -8.49 -6.39 -1.52
N PHE A 53 -7.66 -6.49 -0.49
CA PHE A 53 -7.96 -7.24 0.72
C PHE A 53 -8.89 -6.48 1.65
N LEU A 54 -8.67 -5.18 1.88
CA LEU A 54 -9.56 -4.38 2.72
C LEU A 54 -10.98 -4.34 2.14
N SER A 55 -11.08 -4.21 0.81
CA SER A 55 -12.35 -4.01 0.11
C SER A 55 -13.07 -5.31 -0.28
N ASN A 56 -12.35 -6.39 -0.58
CA ASN A 56 -12.94 -7.63 -1.10
C ASN A 56 -12.80 -8.85 -0.18
N TYR A 57 -11.98 -8.77 0.87
CA TYR A 57 -11.86 -9.82 1.88
C TYR A 57 -12.41 -9.37 3.25
N MET A 58 -12.01 -8.19 3.72
CA MET A 58 -12.52 -7.64 4.99
C MET A 58 -13.88 -6.98 4.82
N GLY A 59 -14.19 -6.50 3.61
CA GLY A 59 -15.44 -5.81 3.28
C GLY A 59 -15.59 -4.48 4.01
N ALA A 60 -14.48 -3.83 4.37
CA ALA A 60 -14.50 -2.55 5.08
C ALA A 60 -14.75 -1.38 4.12
N HIS A 61 -14.22 -1.46 2.88
CA HIS A 61 -14.38 -0.46 1.82
C HIS A 61 -15.14 -1.03 0.62
N PRO A 62 -15.72 -0.18 -0.27
CA PRO A 62 -16.35 -0.64 -1.49
C PRO A 62 -15.43 -1.52 -2.34
N PRO A 63 -15.91 -2.65 -2.89
CA PRO A 63 -17.32 -3.05 -3.00
C PRO A 63 -17.90 -3.77 -1.76
N GLY A 64 -17.14 -3.93 -0.68
CA GLY A 64 -17.64 -4.51 0.58
C GLY A 64 -17.79 -6.03 0.55
N LEU A 65 -17.05 -6.72 -0.33
CA LEU A 65 -17.09 -8.18 -0.42
C LEU A 65 -16.26 -8.83 0.70
N ARG A 66 -16.57 -10.10 0.99
CA ARG A 66 -15.90 -10.91 2.03
C ARG A 66 -15.49 -12.27 1.51
N ASP A 67 -14.63 -12.27 0.49
CA ASP A 67 -14.14 -13.46 -0.18
C ASP A 67 -12.63 -13.40 -0.45
N LEU A 68 -11.88 -14.34 0.13
CA LEU A 68 -10.41 -14.36 0.04
C LEU A 68 -9.93 -14.57 -1.39
N GLN A 69 -10.57 -15.48 -2.14
CA GLN A 69 -10.18 -15.77 -3.52
C GLN A 69 -10.40 -14.54 -4.41
N THR A 70 -11.52 -13.84 -4.25
CA THR A 70 -11.82 -12.59 -4.97
C THR A 70 -10.79 -11.52 -4.63
N ALA A 71 -10.42 -11.35 -3.36
CA ALA A 71 -9.38 -10.38 -2.99
C ALA A 71 -8.02 -10.72 -3.63
N ILE A 72 -7.64 -12.00 -3.70
CA ILE A 72 -6.41 -12.43 -4.39
C ILE A 72 -6.49 -12.17 -5.90
N ASP A 73 -7.64 -12.47 -6.53
CA ASP A 73 -7.87 -12.20 -7.95
C ASP A 73 -7.79 -10.69 -8.25
N VAL A 74 -8.39 -9.84 -7.40
CA VAL A 74 -8.31 -8.38 -7.49
C VAL A 74 -6.87 -7.89 -7.32
N ALA A 75 -6.15 -8.37 -6.29
CA ALA A 75 -4.76 -8.00 -6.07
C ALA A 75 -3.89 -8.31 -7.30
N HIS A 76 -4.09 -9.49 -7.89
CA HIS A 76 -3.38 -9.92 -9.09
C HIS A 76 -3.73 -9.05 -10.30
N ASN A 77 -5.01 -8.84 -10.59
CA ASN A 77 -5.46 -8.07 -11.75
C ASN A 77 -5.05 -6.59 -11.68
N VAL A 78 -5.03 -5.99 -10.48
CA VAL A 78 -4.52 -4.62 -10.26
C VAL A 78 -3.02 -4.54 -10.60
N LEU A 79 -2.23 -5.53 -10.22
CA LEU A 79 -0.80 -5.59 -10.57
C LEU A 79 -0.59 -5.81 -12.07
N VAL A 80 -1.38 -6.67 -12.73
CA VAL A 80 -1.31 -6.84 -14.19
C VAL A 80 -1.67 -5.54 -14.90
N ALA A 81 -2.72 -4.86 -14.44
CA ALA A 81 -3.13 -3.55 -14.96
C ALA A 81 -2.04 -2.49 -14.77
N HIS A 82 -1.35 -2.50 -13.62
CA HIS A 82 -0.18 -1.65 -13.39
C HIS A 82 0.88 -1.88 -14.46
N GLY A 83 1.31 -3.13 -14.64
CA GLY A 83 2.33 -3.52 -15.61
C GLY A 83 1.99 -3.11 -17.04
N LYS A 84 0.77 -3.41 -17.49
CA LYS A 84 0.29 -2.98 -18.82
C LYS A 84 0.26 -1.45 -18.96
N ARG A 85 -0.08 -0.71 -17.90
CA ARG A 85 -0.11 0.76 -17.92
C ARG A 85 1.30 1.36 -17.97
N VAL A 86 2.27 0.79 -17.27
CA VAL A 86 3.68 1.18 -17.37
C VAL A 86 4.18 0.96 -18.80
N ARG A 87 3.90 -0.21 -19.39
CA ARG A 87 4.25 -0.49 -20.78
C ARG A 87 3.63 0.51 -21.75
N LEU A 88 2.32 0.78 -21.63
CA LEU A 88 1.62 1.76 -22.45
C LEU A 88 2.23 3.17 -22.33
N PHE A 89 2.60 3.59 -21.11
CA PHE A 89 3.29 4.87 -20.87
C PHE A 89 4.59 4.98 -21.68
N ARG A 90 5.37 3.90 -21.76
CA ARG A 90 6.61 3.84 -22.57
C ARG A 90 6.31 3.83 -24.06
N GLU A 91 5.36 3.01 -24.50
CA GLU A 91 4.98 2.88 -25.92
C GLU A 91 4.48 4.20 -26.51
N LEU A 92 3.75 4.99 -25.71
CA LEU A 92 3.27 6.32 -26.10
C LEU A 92 4.36 7.41 -26.02
N GLY A 93 5.54 7.12 -25.47
CA GLY A 93 6.62 8.09 -25.31
C GLY A 93 6.28 9.24 -24.35
N ILE A 94 5.43 9.00 -23.35
CA ILE A 94 5.00 10.04 -22.41
C ILE A 94 6.19 10.53 -21.59
N LYS A 95 6.28 11.86 -21.42
CA LYS A 95 7.39 12.47 -20.67
C LYS A 95 7.10 12.44 -19.17
N GLY A 96 8.01 11.86 -18.40
CA GLY A 96 7.95 11.85 -16.94
C GLY A 96 8.34 10.50 -16.36
N GLU A 97 8.06 10.35 -15.08
CA GLU A 97 8.32 9.14 -14.30
C GLU A 97 6.99 8.46 -13.94
N ILE A 98 6.95 7.13 -13.99
CA ILE A 98 5.78 6.33 -13.63
C ILE A 98 6.12 5.28 -12.57
N GLY A 99 5.24 5.14 -11.59
CA GLY A 99 5.37 4.25 -10.46
C GLY A 99 4.02 3.81 -9.89
N ILE A 100 4.05 3.27 -8.68
CA ILE A 100 2.88 2.80 -7.92
C ILE A 100 3.09 3.11 -6.44
N ALA A 101 2.01 3.32 -5.67
CA ALA A 101 2.06 3.72 -4.27
C ALA A 101 1.38 2.67 -3.36
N PRO A 102 2.04 1.56 -3.02
CA PRO A 102 1.54 0.64 -2.01
C PRO A 102 1.52 1.24 -0.60
N ASN A 103 0.51 0.87 0.19
CA ASN A 103 0.54 0.98 1.64
C ASN A 103 1.42 -0.10 2.24
N THR A 104 2.20 0.30 3.22
CA THR A 104 3.14 -0.56 3.92
C THR A 104 3.02 -0.37 5.41
N GLU A 105 3.28 -1.44 6.14
CA GLU A 105 3.34 -1.43 7.59
C GLU A 105 4.59 -2.18 8.06
N TRP A 106 4.95 -1.96 9.33
CA TRP A 106 6.00 -2.73 9.97
C TRP A 106 5.49 -3.37 11.26
N MET A 107 5.30 -4.69 11.20
CA MET A 107 4.94 -5.51 12.35
C MET A 107 6.17 -6.26 12.85
N GLU A 108 6.48 -6.09 14.12
CA GLU A 108 7.54 -6.80 14.83
C GLU A 108 6.96 -8.00 15.60
N PRO A 109 7.73 -9.09 15.75
CA PRO A 109 7.33 -10.18 16.62
C PRO A 109 7.47 -9.78 18.10
N PHE A 110 6.55 -10.26 18.94
CA PHE A 110 6.55 -10.02 20.38
C PHE A 110 7.69 -10.74 21.10
N SER A 111 8.08 -11.91 20.62
CA SER A 111 9.20 -12.69 21.16
C SER A 111 10.03 -13.32 20.04
N ASP A 112 11.11 -13.99 20.42
CA ASP A 112 11.98 -14.78 19.54
C ASP A 112 11.44 -16.20 19.25
N ARG A 113 10.25 -16.54 19.78
CA ARG A 113 9.56 -17.79 19.43
C ARG A 113 9.31 -17.83 17.93
N GLU A 114 9.63 -18.97 17.33
CA GLU A 114 9.49 -19.18 15.88
C GLU A 114 8.08 -18.86 15.38
N GLU A 115 7.05 -19.21 16.15
CA GLU A 115 5.65 -18.93 15.81
C GLU A 115 5.34 -17.43 15.74
N ASP A 116 5.84 -16.64 16.70
CA ASP A 116 5.66 -15.17 16.73
C ASP A 116 6.39 -14.53 15.54
N VAL A 117 7.63 -14.97 15.29
CA VAL A 117 8.46 -14.50 14.18
C VAL A 117 7.80 -14.78 12.84
N GLU A 118 7.31 -16.00 12.63
CA GLU A 118 6.67 -16.41 11.39
C GLU A 118 5.28 -15.74 11.21
N ALA A 119 4.51 -15.54 12.28
CA ALA A 119 3.25 -14.79 12.23
C ALA A 119 3.47 -13.32 11.85
N ALA A 120 4.44 -12.64 12.49
CA ALA A 120 4.81 -11.27 12.17
C ALA A 120 5.35 -11.16 10.73
N TRP A 121 6.17 -12.13 10.30
CA TRP A 121 6.68 -12.18 8.92
C TRP A 121 5.54 -12.28 7.90
N ARG A 122 4.54 -13.17 8.14
CA ARG A 122 3.39 -13.30 7.25
C ARG A 122 2.54 -12.02 7.22
N ARG A 123 2.23 -11.44 8.38
CA ARG A 123 1.45 -10.20 8.47
C ARG A 123 2.12 -9.04 7.75
N ARG A 124 3.43 -8.86 7.95
CA ARG A 124 4.21 -7.85 7.22
C ARG A 124 4.27 -8.15 5.73
N GLY A 125 4.46 -9.42 5.38
CA GLY A 125 4.50 -9.88 4.00
C GLY A 125 3.19 -9.64 3.24
N TRP A 126 2.05 -9.67 3.93
CA TRP A 126 0.75 -9.41 3.32
C TRP A 126 0.61 -7.99 2.73
N LEU A 127 1.11 -6.97 3.45
CA LEU A 127 1.05 -5.58 2.97
C LEU A 127 2.28 -5.23 2.13
N ASN A 128 3.45 -5.76 2.49
CA ASN A 128 4.70 -5.38 1.83
C ASN A 128 5.03 -6.38 0.70
N GLU A 129 5.42 -7.60 1.04
CA GLU A 129 5.96 -8.58 0.09
C GLU A 129 5.00 -8.99 -1.02
N TRP A 130 3.71 -9.11 -0.70
CA TRP A 130 2.70 -9.54 -1.67
C TRP A 130 2.61 -8.62 -2.89
N PHE A 131 2.91 -7.33 -2.70
CA PHE A 131 2.88 -6.34 -3.78
C PHE A 131 4.28 -5.94 -4.24
N LEU A 132 5.21 -5.69 -3.31
CA LEU A 132 6.56 -5.27 -3.65
C LEU A 132 7.32 -6.34 -4.43
N ARG A 133 7.22 -7.62 -4.04
CA ARG A 133 8.02 -8.66 -4.67
C ARG A 133 7.63 -8.93 -6.13
N PRO A 134 6.34 -9.01 -6.50
CA PRO A 134 5.94 -9.05 -7.90
C PRO A 134 6.43 -7.85 -8.71
N LEU A 135 6.31 -6.63 -8.17
CA LEU A 135 6.73 -5.41 -8.85
C LEU A 135 8.24 -5.38 -9.12
N MET A 136 9.05 -5.84 -8.16
CA MET A 136 10.51 -5.74 -8.24
C MET A 136 11.17 -6.94 -8.90
N THR A 137 10.58 -8.13 -8.80
CA THR A 137 11.23 -9.39 -9.22
C THR A 137 10.38 -10.21 -10.20
N GLY A 138 9.14 -9.79 -10.48
CA GLY A 138 8.22 -10.57 -11.32
C GLY A 138 7.81 -11.90 -10.66
N GLN A 139 7.87 -12.01 -9.33
CA GLN A 139 7.50 -13.24 -8.62
C GLN A 139 6.75 -12.93 -7.32
N TYR A 140 5.70 -13.68 -7.03
CA TYR A 140 5.08 -13.65 -5.71
C TYR A 140 6.00 -14.31 -4.66
N PRO A 141 5.92 -13.90 -3.38
CA PRO A 141 6.59 -14.58 -2.28
C PRO A 141 5.99 -15.98 -2.07
N GLU A 142 6.74 -17.02 -2.43
CA GLU A 142 6.27 -18.42 -2.44
C GLU A 142 5.65 -18.87 -1.11
N LYS A 143 6.28 -18.57 0.02
CA LYS A 143 5.76 -18.89 1.36
C LYS A 143 4.36 -18.30 1.61
N LEU A 144 4.07 -17.08 1.13
CA LEU A 144 2.72 -16.51 1.27
C LEU A 144 1.73 -17.12 0.29
N VAL A 145 2.16 -17.46 -0.93
CA VAL A 145 1.30 -18.19 -1.89
C VAL A 145 0.86 -19.51 -1.28
N GLN A 146 1.80 -20.29 -0.72
CA GLN A 146 1.50 -21.54 -0.04
C GLN A 146 0.58 -21.35 1.18
N TRP A 147 0.72 -20.23 1.90
CA TRP A 147 -0.17 -19.91 3.02
C TRP A 147 -1.60 -19.64 2.54
N PHE A 148 -1.78 -18.79 1.54
CA PHE A 148 -3.11 -18.53 0.99
C PHE A 148 -3.73 -19.79 0.38
N GLU A 149 -2.95 -20.65 -0.27
CA GLU A 149 -3.45 -21.92 -0.82
C GLU A 149 -4.04 -22.82 0.27
N LYS A 150 -3.40 -22.87 1.46
CA LYS A 150 -3.95 -23.58 2.63
C LYS A 150 -5.26 -22.99 3.13
N LEU A 151 -5.44 -21.68 2.97
CA LEU A 151 -6.67 -20.96 3.29
C LEU A 151 -7.71 -21.03 2.15
N GLY A 152 -7.43 -21.75 1.06
CA GLY A 152 -8.33 -21.91 -0.08
C GLY A 152 -8.24 -20.79 -1.13
N GLY A 153 -7.27 -19.89 -1.03
CA GLY A 153 -7.03 -18.80 -1.98
C GLY A 153 -5.78 -19.02 -2.83
N LYS A 154 -5.87 -18.90 -4.15
CA LYS A 154 -4.74 -19.09 -5.06
C LYS A 154 -4.68 -18.02 -6.16
N PRO A 155 -3.53 -17.37 -6.40
CA PRO A 155 -3.42 -16.41 -7.51
C PRO A 155 -3.58 -17.13 -8.85
N LYS A 156 -4.50 -16.64 -9.69
CA LYS A 156 -4.73 -17.11 -11.05
C LYS A 156 -3.82 -16.36 -12.02
N ILE A 157 -2.59 -16.85 -12.17
CA ILE A 157 -1.57 -16.24 -13.00
C ILE A 157 -1.73 -16.74 -14.44
N GLU A 158 -2.03 -15.84 -15.38
CA GLU A 158 -2.04 -16.15 -16.82
C GLU A 158 -0.65 -16.04 -17.45
N PRO A 159 -0.42 -16.62 -18.63
CA PRO A 159 0.83 -16.46 -19.35
C PRO A 159 1.23 -14.98 -19.49
N ARG A 160 2.48 -14.66 -19.14
CA ARG A 160 3.09 -13.32 -19.17
C ARG A 160 2.60 -12.32 -18.13
N ASP A 161 1.67 -12.67 -17.24
CA ASP A 161 1.21 -11.74 -16.20
C ASP A 161 2.37 -11.25 -15.35
N MET A 162 3.23 -12.16 -14.89
CA MET A 162 4.36 -11.79 -14.05
C MET A 162 5.45 -10.99 -14.78
N GLU A 163 5.64 -11.22 -16.08
CA GLU A 163 6.50 -10.40 -16.95
C GLU A 163 5.96 -8.97 -17.02
N LEU A 164 4.64 -8.82 -17.19
CA LEU A 164 3.98 -7.52 -17.23
C LEU A 164 4.07 -6.82 -15.87
N ILE A 165 3.75 -7.51 -14.78
CA ILE A 165 3.79 -6.95 -13.42
C ILE A 165 5.20 -6.43 -13.08
N GLY A 166 6.24 -7.18 -13.44
CA GLY A 166 7.65 -6.79 -13.24
C GLY A 166 8.17 -5.73 -14.22
N SER A 167 7.29 -5.00 -14.92
CA SER A 167 7.70 -3.91 -15.81
C SER A 167 8.44 -2.83 -15.02
N LYS A 168 9.59 -2.38 -15.53
CA LYS A 168 10.44 -1.41 -14.85
C LYS A 168 9.73 -0.07 -14.59
N ILE A 169 9.54 0.23 -13.32
CA ILE A 169 9.06 1.53 -12.81
C ILE A 169 10.22 2.51 -12.60
N ASP A 170 9.92 3.80 -12.59
CA ASP A 170 10.90 4.87 -12.34
C ASP A 170 11.03 5.20 -10.85
N PHE A 171 9.94 5.04 -10.09
CA PHE A 171 9.92 5.26 -8.64
C PHE A 171 8.92 4.33 -7.95
N LEU A 172 9.12 4.13 -6.65
CA LEU A 172 8.18 3.50 -5.75
C LEU A 172 7.59 4.55 -4.79
N GLY A 173 6.26 4.65 -4.75
CA GLY A 173 5.55 5.38 -3.71
C GLY A 173 5.44 4.52 -2.45
N ILE A 174 5.51 5.15 -1.28
CA ILE A 174 5.30 4.48 0.01
C ILE A 174 4.27 5.28 0.79
N ASN A 175 3.14 4.64 1.09
CA ASN A 175 2.18 5.12 2.06
C ASN A 175 2.46 4.39 3.38
N TYR A 176 2.77 5.15 4.43
CA TYR A 176 3.10 4.59 5.74
C TYR A 176 2.42 5.41 6.83
N TYR A 177 1.84 4.73 7.80
CA TYR A 177 1.14 5.37 8.91
C TYR A 177 1.42 4.75 10.27
N THR A 178 1.58 3.43 10.32
CA THR A 178 1.55 2.67 11.57
C THR A 178 2.44 1.42 11.52
N GLY A 179 2.60 0.83 12.69
CA GLY A 179 3.25 -0.44 12.92
C GLY A 179 2.82 -1.01 14.26
N GLY A 180 3.35 -2.17 14.60
CA GLY A 180 2.85 -2.96 15.71
C GLY A 180 3.89 -3.94 16.22
N ILE A 181 3.63 -4.45 17.41
CA ILE A 181 4.22 -5.69 17.89
C ILE A 181 3.09 -6.69 18.05
N GLY A 182 3.30 -7.93 17.64
CA GLY A 182 2.30 -8.98 17.84
C GLY A 182 2.89 -10.35 18.04
N ARG A 183 2.05 -11.25 18.55
CA ARG A 183 2.38 -12.64 18.85
C ARG A 183 1.51 -13.56 18.03
N TYR A 184 1.92 -14.82 17.95
CA TYR A 184 1.07 -15.86 17.38
C TYR A 184 -0.06 -16.22 18.34
N ASN A 185 -1.29 -16.09 17.87
CA ASN A 185 -2.51 -16.55 18.49
C ASN A 185 -3.46 -16.99 17.36
N PRO A 186 -3.62 -18.29 17.09
CA PRO A 186 -4.46 -18.77 16.01
C PRO A 186 -5.97 -18.63 16.27
N GLU A 187 -6.38 -18.36 17.52
CA GLU A 187 -7.80 -18.24 17.89
C GLU A 187 -8.32 -16.80 17.73
N GLU A 188 -7.53 -15.82 18.17
CA GLU A 188 -7.91 -14.40 18.18
C GLU A 188 -7.12 -13.54 17.18
N GLY A 189 -6.07 -14.09 16.57
CA GLY A 189 -5.28 -13.41 15.56
C GLY A 189 -5.97 -13.35 14.21
N ASP A 190 -5.37 -12.61 13.29
CA ASP A 190 -5.84 -12.55 11.91
C ASP A 190 -5.62 -13.86 11.13
N ILE A 191 -5.78 -13.84 9.80
CA ILE A 191 -5.55 -15.02 8.94
C ILE A 191 -4.14 -15.62 9.00
N PHE A 192 -3.19 -14.95 9.65
CA PHE A 192 -1.84 -15.44 9.88
C PHE A 192 -1.61 -15.92 11.32
N GLY A 193 -2.65 -15.85 12.14
CA GLY A 193 -2.60 -15.99 13.59
C GLY A 193 -1.84 -14.83 14.24
N PHE A 194 -1.73 -13.67 13.60
CA PHE A 194 -1.04 -12.53 14.21
C PHE A 194 -2.02 -11.74 15.07
N GLN A 195 -1.75 -11.69 16.37
CA GLN A 195 -2.49 -10.87 17.32
C GLN A 195 -1.58 -9.74 17.80
N GLU A 196 -1.99 -8.50 17.56
CA GLU A 196 -1.29 -7.33 18.06
C GLU A 196 -1.31 -7.30 19.60
N VAL A 197 -0.16 -6.99 20.20
CA VAL A 197 0.02 -6.87 21.64
C VAL A 197 0.01 -5.39 22.02
N PRO A 198 -0.92 -4.92 22.88
CA PRO A 198 -0.93 -3.53 23.32
C PRO A 198 0.33 -3.19 24.13
N MET A 199 1.21 -2.37 23.54
CA MET A 199 2.46 -1.94 24.17
C MET A 199 2.34 -0.61 24.95
N GLY A 200 1.14 -0.04 25.03
CA GLY A 200 0.92 1.28 25.64
C GLY A 200 1.46 2.44 24.82
N TRP A 201 1.68 2.25 23.52
CA TRP A 201 2.08 3.33 22.62
C TRP A 201 1.01 4.39 22.48
N GLU A 202 1.44 5.64 22.26
CA GLU A 202 0.55 6.72 21.84
C GLU A 202 -0.17 6.32 20.55
N LYS A 203 -1.44 6.71 20.44
CA LYS A 203 -2.27 6.46 19.27
C LYS A 203 -2.81 7.75 18.66
N THR A 204 -3.07 7.69 17.35
CA THR A 204 -3.89 8.68 16.64
C THR A 204 -5.36 8.54 17.04
N ASP A 205 -6.20 9.50 16.67
CA ASP A 205 -7.62 9.46 17.04
C ASP A 205 -8.40 8.34 16.31
N ILE A 206 -7.89 7.86 15.16
CA ILE A 206 -8.36 6.64 14.47
C ILE A 206 -7.77 5.33 15.08
N GLY A 207 -7.04 5.42 16.19
CA GLY A 207 -6.61 4.26 16.98
C GLY A 207 -5.32 3.57 16.52
N TRP A 208 -4.61 4.15 15.54
CA TRP A 208 -3.34 3.61 15.04
C TRP A 208 -2.16 3.99 15.94
N ASN A 209 -1.22 3.08 16.10
CA ASN A 209 -0.02 3.33 16.88
C ASN A 209 0.88 4.37 16.21
N ILE A 210 1.47 5.25 17.03
CA ILE A 210 2.54 6.14 16.57
C ILE A 210 3.86 5.37 16.63
N TYR A 211 4.25 4.76 15.49
CA TYR A 211 5.45 3.92 15.39
C TYR A 211 6.44 4.41 14.32
N PRO A 212 7.10 5.57 14.52
CA PRO A 212 7.96 6.18 13.49
C PRO A 212 9.12 5.29 13.05
N GLN A 213 9.68 4.47 13.94
CA GLN A 213 10.77 3.54 13.62
C GLN A 213 10.39 2.55 12.50
N GLY A 214 9.10 2.20 12.38
CA GLY A 214 8.64 1.32 11.31
C GLY A 214 8.83 1.93 9.92
N LEU A 215 8.73 3.25 9.76
CA LEU A 215 9.01 3.92 8.48
C LEU A 215 10.47 3.73 8.06
N TYR A 216 11.42 3.93 8.98
CA TYR A 216 12.83 3.65 8.72
C TYR A 216 13.06 2.18 8.37
N ASN A 217 12.40 1.26 9.08
CA ASN A 217 12.53 -0.16 8.84
C ASN A 217 12.01 -0.55 7.44
N VAL A 218 10.85 -0.05 7.02
CA VAL A 218 10.31 -0.26 5.67
C VAL A 218 11.28 0.26 4.61
N LEU A 219 11.77 1.48 4.76
CA LEU A 219 12.65 2.12 3.77
C LEU A 219 14.00 1.39 3.62
N THR A 220 14.60 1.01 4.73
CA THR A 220 15.86 0.25 4.72
C THR A 220 15.67 -1.20 4.26
N TYR A 221 14.52 -1.80 4.57
CA TYR A 221 14.11 -3.10 4.03
C TYR A 221 14.06 -3.06 2.50
N ILE A 222 13.35 -2.09 1.92
CA ILE A 222 13.22 -1.95 0.46
C ILE A 222 14.60 -1.81 -0.19
N LYS A 223 15.47 -0.95 0.35
CA LYS A 223 16.83 -0.79 -0.17
C LYS A 223 17.62 -2.11 -0.14
N ARG A 224 17.54 -2.83 0.98
CA ARG A 224 18.30 -4.08 1.17
C ARG A 224 17.82 -5.20 0.24
N GLU A 225 16.51 -5.35 0.08
CA GLU A 225 15.94 -6.46 -0.69
C GLU A 225 15.87 -6.17 -2.20
N PHE A 226 15.62 -4.92 -2.59
CA PHE A 226 15.32 -4.56 -3.98
C PHE A 226 16.34 -3.60 -4.61
N GLY A 227 17.34 -3.15 -3.84
CA GLY A 227 18.39 -2.27 -4.31
C GLY A 227 17.99 -0.79 -4.34
N ASP A 228 18.70 -0.02 -5.17
CA ASP A 228 18.61 1.44 -5.17
C ASP A 228 17.50 1.97 -6.09
N ILE A 229 16.26 1.84 -5.65
CA ILE A 229 15.09 2.42 -6.32
C ILE A 229 14.75 3.81 -5.78
N PRO A 230 14.43 4.82 -6.62
CA PRO A 230 13.88 6.09 -6.15
C PRO A 230 12.57 5.89 -5.37
N ILE A 231 12.52 6.42 -4.15
CA ILE A 231 11.34 6.31 -3.28
C ILE A 231 10.73 7.70 -3.04
N TYR A 232 9.42 7.80 -3.16
CA TYR A 232 8.66 8.94 -2.63
C TYR A 232 7.80 8.44 -1.47
N ILE A 233 7.82 9.15 -0.34
CA ILE A 233 6.78 8.95 0.67
C ILE A 233 5.54 9.64 0.11
N THR A 234 4.65 8.87 -0.51
CA THR A 234 3.47 9.37 -1.21
C THR A 234 2.35 9.71 -0.25
N GLU A 235 2.33 9.07 0.92
CA GLU A 235 1.47 9.46 2.03
C GLU A 235 2.14 9.15 3.38
N ASN A 236 2.09 10.13 4.29
CA ASN A 236 2.31 9.93 5.72
C ASN A 236 1.62 11.07 6.49
N GLY A 237 0.96 10.75 7.60
CA GLY A 237 0.21 11.72 8.37
C GLY A 237 -0.51 11.11 9.56
N ALA A 238 -1.30 11.93 10.25
CA ALA A 238 -2.03 11.49 11.45
C ALA A 238 -3.43 12.10 11.50
N CYS A 239 -4.40 11.25 11.83
CA CYS A 239 -5.74 11.64 12.23
C CYS A 239 -5.72 12.20 13.65
N TYR A 240 -6.02 13.50 13.77
CA TYR A 240 -6.26 14.20 15.03
C TYR A 240 -7.40 15.18 14.82
N ASN A 241 -8.45 15.06 15.64
CA ASN A 241 -9.70 15.79 15.49
C ASN A 241 -9.64 17.11 16.29
N ASP A 242 -8.59 17.90 16.04
CA ASP A 242 -8.35 19.19 16.71
C ASP A 242 -9.31 20.27 16.16
N GLU A 243 -10.16 20.82 17.02
CA GLU A 243 -11.06 21.91 16.66
C GLU A 243 -10.39 23.30 16.78
N PRO A 244 -10.88 24.33 16.06
CA PRO A 244 -10.45 25.70 16.27
C PRO A 244 -10.74 26.18 17.69
N GLY A 245 -9.75 26.81 18.34
CA GLY A 245 -9.94 27.49 19.62
C GLY A 245 -10.78 28.77 19.50
N ALA A 246 -11.00 29.46 20.63
CA ALA A 246 -11.78 30.70 20.69
C ALA A 246 -11.25 31.85 19.81
N ASP A 247 -9.97 31.79 19.41
CA ASP A 247 -9.33 32.73 18.49
C ASP A 247 -9.37 32.29 17.02
N GLY A 248 -10.13 31.23 16.71
CA GLY A 248 -10.30 30.68 15.36
C GLY A 248 -9.11 29.88 14.83
N ARG A 249 -8.15 29.51 15.69
CA ARG A 249 -6.94 28.75 15.29
C ARG A 249 -7.01 27.30 15.75
N VAL A 250 -6.70 26.38 14.86
CA VAL A 250 -6.43 24.96 15.19
C VAL A 250 -5.01 24.84 15.74
N ARG A 251 -4.84 24.18 16.89
CA ARG A 251 -3.56 23.99 17.58
C ARG A 251 -3.19 22.52 17.61
N ASP A 252 -2.88 21.97 16.46
CA ASP A 252 -2.63 20.54 16.21
C ASP A 252 -1.20 20.10 16.56
N GLN A 253 -0.75 20.39 17.79
CA GLN A 253 0.61 20.07 18.23
C GLN A 253 0.92 18.56 18.14
N ARG A 254 -0.09 17.70 18.34
CA ARG A 254 0.04 16.24 18.19
C ARG A 254 0.42 15.88 16.75
N ARG A 255 -0.20 16.52 15.75
CA ARG A 255 0.13 16.33 14.32
C ARG A 255 1.55 16.81 14.00
N ILE A 256 1.95 17.97 14.52
CA ILE A 256 3.31 18.51 14.37
C ILE A 256 4.35 17.53 14.92
N GLU A 257 4.15 16.99 16.13
CA GLU A 257 5.08 16.03 16.73
C GLU A 257 5.09 14.69 15.99
N TYR A 258 3.94 14.19 15.51
CA TYR A 258 3.88 13.00 14.66
C TYR A 258 4.73 13.17 13.40
N LEU A 259 4.52 14.26 12.65
CA LEU A 259 5.23 14.53 11.40
C LEU A 259 6.73 14.69 11.65
N LYS A 260 7.11 15.43 12.70
CA LYS A 260 8.51 15.59 13.10
C LYS A 260 9.17 14.23 13.38
N LYS A 261 8.52 13.36 14.16
CA LYS A 261 9.04 12.02 14.48
C LYS A 261 9.26 11.18 13.21
N HIS A 262 8.36 11.22 12.24
CA HIS A 262 8.46 10.43 11.00
C HIS A 262 9.45 11.03 9.98
N VAL A 263 9.47 12.35 9.80
CA VAL A 263 10.42 13.03 8.92
C VAL A 263 11.87 12.81 9.39
N LEU A 264 12.11 12.75 10.70
CA LEU A 264 13.42 12.38 11.24
C LEU A 264 13.85 10.95 10.85
N GLN A 265 12.91 10.02 10.74
CA GLN A 265 13.19 8.64 10.29
C GLN A 265 13.46 8.58 8.79
N VAL A 266 12.81 9.43 8.00
CA VAL A 266 13.14 9.61 6.58
C VAL A 266 14.54 10.19 6.42
N ALA A 267 14.90 11.22 7.18
CA ALA A 267 16.25 11.79 7.18
C ALA A 267 17.30 10.73 7.55
N ARG A 268 17.07 9.96 8.61
CA ARG A 268 17.91 8.83 9.01
C ARG A 268 18.03 7.76 7.92
N ALA A 269 16.95 7.46 7.20
CA ALA A 269 16.97 6.51 6.10
C ALA A 269 17.84 7.02 4.93
N ILE A 270 17.74 8.32 4.60
CA ILE A 270 18.60 8.98 3.60
C ILE A 270 20.07 8.91 4.02
N GLU A 271 20.38 9.21 5.28
CA GLU A 271 21.74 9.09 5.84
C GLU A 271 22.26 7.64 5.80
N SER A 272 21.37 6.67 5.91
CA SER A 272 21.65 5.23 5.75
C SER A 272 21.71 4.78 4.28
N GLY A 273 21.63 5.73 3.34
CA GLY A 273 21.79 5.54 1.91
C GLY A 273 20.49 5.27 1.15
N VAL A 274 19.31 5.30 1.77
CA VAL A 274 18.03 5.10 1.05
C VAL A 274 17.76 6.26 0.09
N ASN A 275 17.38 5.94 -1.15
CA ASN A 275 17.18 6.90 -2.23
C ASN A 275 15.80 7.58 -2.16
N VAL A 276 15.51 8.29 -1.07
CA VAL A 276 14.26 9.04 -0.92
C VAL A 276 14.34 10.36 -1.70
N LYS A 277 13.32 10.63 -2.52
CA LYS A 277 13.24 11.78 -3.44
C LYS A 277 12.21 12.82 -3.05
N GLY A 278 11.26 12.48 -2.19
CA GLY A 278 10.24 13.42 -1.72
C GLY A 278 9.33 12.85 -0.66
N TYR A 279 8.54 13.73 -0.06
CA TYR A 279 7.63 13.45 1.03
C TYR A 279 6.36 14.26 0.86
N TYR A 280 5.22 13.59 0.82
CA TYR A 280 3.88 14.16 0.70
C TYR A 280 3.10 13.86 1.98
N THR A 281 2.70 14.91 2.67
CA THR A 281 1.94 14.79 3.93
C THR A 281 0.49 14.47 3.60
N TRP A 282 -0.08 13.41 4.20
CA TRP A 282 -1.52 13.18 4.15
C TRP A 282 -2.19 13.87 5.35
N SER A 283 -3.09 14.82 5.18
CA SER A 283 -3.62 15.38 3.92
C SER A 283 -3.43 16.90 3.89
N LEU A 284 -3.63 17.51 2.73
CA LEU A 284 -3.62 18.97 2.58
C LEU A 284 -4.73 19.64 3.40
N MET A 285 -5.87 18.96 3.52
CA MET A 285 -7.06 19.43 4.22
C MET A 285 -7.82 18.23 4.80
N ASP A 286 -8.61 18.48 5.84
CA ASP A 286 -9.62 17.52 6.29
C ASP A 286 -10.52 17.14 5.11
N ASN A 287 -10.84 15.86 5.01
CA ASN A 287 -11.55 15.30 3.87
C ASN A 287 -12.39 14.11 4.32
N PHE A 288 -13.07 13.47 3.37
CA PHE A 288 -13.86 12.27 3.64
C PHE A 288 -12.93 11.06 3.80
N GLU A 289 -12.66 10.66 5.05
CA GLU A 289 -11.86 9.50 5.44
C GLU A 289 -12.66 8.19 5.27
N TRP A 290 -13.09 7.96 4.03
CA TRP A 290 -13.69 6.71 3.58
C TRP A 290 -14.83 6.21 4.49
N ALA A 291 -14.68 5.04 5.11
CA ALA A 291 -15.71 4.46 5.97
C ALA A 291 -15.90 5.24 7.30
N GLU A 292 -14.92 6.03 7.71
CA GLU A 292 -14.98 6.84 8.94
C GLU A 292 -15.76 8.15 8.76
N GLY A 293 -15.94 8.62 7.51
CA GLY A 293 -16.67 9.85 7.22
C GLY A 293 -15.79 11.11 7.32
N TYR A 294 -16.34 12.19 7.88
CA TYR A 294 -15.62 13.46 8.07
C TYR A 294 -15.17 13.62 9.51
#